data_AF-A0A081CVJ5-F1
#
_entry.id   AF-A0A081CVJ5-F1
#
_cell.length_a   1.000
_cell.length_b   1.000
_cell.length_c   1.000
_cell.angle_alpha   90.00
_cell.angle_beta   90.00
_cell.angle_gamma   90.00
#
_symmetry.space_group_name_H-M   'P 1'
#
loop_
_entity.id
_entity.type
_entity.pdbx_description
1 polymer ?
#
loop_
_entity_poly.entity_id
_entity_poly.type
_entity_poly.pdbx_seq_one_letter_code
_entity_poly.pdbx_strand_id
1 'polypeptide(L)'
;MILSIDRQIERMSAVWPDWKVSRKDDRTATWIGNLRPNKTSYRVRIFYRVPKLLDNTTVKQVQPRVFIDSPQLMPNTDGELPHVYWPRGNQRAGDPCLCLFDPDQEWSICDYLAETTVPWSSTWLYWYEAWRVSTIWFGPARHEGDEGNAGESSASAEIAKV
;
A
#
# COMPACT_ATOMS: atom_id res chain seq x y z
N MET A 1 3.02 -7.69 21.42
CA MET A 1 3.23 -6.44 22.19
C MET A 1 3.24 -5.31 21.17
N ILE A 2 2.47 -4.23 21.38
CA ILE A 2 2.46 -3.10 20.44
C ILE A 2 3.87 -2.53 20.31
N LEU A 3 4.32 -2.34 19.07
CA LEU A 3 5.62 -1.74 18.80
C LEU A 3 5.55 -0.23 19.00
N SER A 4 6.45 0.32 19.82
CA SER A 4 6.61 1.76 19.95
C SER A 4 7.10 2.38 18.65
N ILE A 5 6.93 3.70 18.50
CA ILE A 5 7.45 4.39 17.33
C ILE A 5 8.97 4.27 17.25
N ASP A 6 9.67 4.24 18.40
CA ASP A 6 11.12 4.08 18.48
C ASP A 6 11.57 2.74 17.89
N ARG A 7 10.87 1.65 18.24
CA ARG A 7 11.15 0.33 17.66
C ARG A 7 10.89 0.30 16.16
N GLN A 8 9.83 0.96 15.68
CA GLN A 8 9.58 1.07 14.25
C GLN A 8 10.69 1.85 13.54
N ILE A 9 11.15 2.96 14.14
CA ILE A 9 12.24 3.79 13.59
C ILE A 9 13.55 3.01 13.54
N GLU A 10 13.91 2.34 14.63
CA GLU A 10 15.12 1.52 14.73
C GLU A 10 15.11 0.41 13.66
N ARG A 11 14.00 -0.33 13.55
CA ARG A 11 13.91 -1.41 12.57
C ARG A 11 13.93 -0.89 11.13
N MET A 12 13.23 0.22 10.86
CA MET A 12 13.30 0.87 9.54
C MET A 12 14.73 1.29 9.19
N SER A 13 15.46 1.89 10.12
CA SER A 13 16.85 2.29 9.88
C SER A 13 17.78 1.09 9.66
N ALA A 14 17.50 -0.05 10.28
CA ALA A 14 18.32 -1.26 10.15
C ALA A 14 18.08 -1.99 8.81
N VAL A 15 16.82 -2.06 8.36
CA VAL A 15 16.44 -2.80 7.14
C VAL A 15 16.49 -1.93 5.89
N TRP A 16 16.15 -0.64 6.02
CA TRP A 16 16.04 0.31 4.92
C TRP A 16 16.85 1.59 5.23
N PRO A 17 18.20 1.51 5.27
CA PRO A 17 19.05 2.60 5.76
C PRO A 17 18.95 3.90 4.94
N ASP A 18 18.56 3.82 3.68
CA ASP A 18 18.40 4.99 2.80
C ASP A 18 17.06 5.73 3.00
N TRP A 19 16.15 5.16 3.78
CA TRP A 19 14.85 5.77 4.06
C TRP A 19 14.96 6.82 5.16
N LYS A 20 14.61 8.07 4.82
CA LYS A 20 14.66 9.19 5.74
C LYS A 20 13.43 9.18 6.63
N VAL A 21 13.63 9.40 7.93
CA VAL A 21 12.54 9.50 8.91
C VAL A 21 12.40 10.91 9.46
N SER A 22 11.16 11.36 9.63
CA SER A 22 10.79 12.55 10.38
C SER A 22 9.85 12.15 11.51
N ARG A 23 10.36 12.10 12.73
CA ARG A 23 9.54 11.97 13.94
C ARG A 23 8.69 13.23 14.12
N LYS A 24 7.40 13.05 14.42
CA LYS A 24 6.47 14.15 14.69
C LYS A 24 6.16 14.28 16.19
N ASP A 25 5.96 13.16 16.86
CA ASP A 25 5.76 13.07 18.30
C ASP A 25 6.25 11.71 18.84
N ASP A 26 5.88 11.37 20.08
CA ASP A 26 6.22 10.10 20.76
C ASP A 26 5.55 8.86 20.16
N ARG A 27 4.62 9.03 19.22
CA ARG A 27 3.85 7.93 18.60
C ARG A 27 3.80 8.00 17.09
N THR A 28 4.32 9.06 16.48
CA THR A 28 4.07 9.36 15.06
C THR A 28 5.36 9.67 14.35
N ALA A 29 5.53 9.06 13.19
CA ALA A 29 6.61 9.39 12.29
C ALA A 29 6.17 9.26 10.84
N THR A 30 6.96 9.88 9.97
CA THR A 30 6.84 9.76 8.53
C THR A 30 8.17 9.30 7.97
N TRP A 31 8.14 8.32 7.08
CA TRP A 31 9.31 7.86 6.34
C TRP A 31 9.17 8.21 4.86
N ILE A 32 10.27 8.58 4.23
CA ILE A 32 10.36 8.81 2.80
C ILE A 32 11.55 8.03 2.25
N GLY A 33 11.31 7.21 1.25
CA GLY A 33 12.35 6.47 0.56
C GLY A 33 11.99 6.20 -0.89
N ASN A 34 12.90 5.57 -1.62
CA ASN A 34 12.66 5.20 -3.01
C ASN A 34 12.46 3.69 -3.12
N LEU A 35 11.47 3.30 -3.92
CA LEU A 35 11.26 1.91 -4.36
C LEU A 35 11.34 1.86 -5.87
N ARG A 36 12.04 0.84 -6.38
CA ARG A 36 12.08 0.55 -7.81
C ARG A 36 11.70 -0.93 -7.99
N PRO A 37 10.39 -1.24 -8.02
CA PRO A 37 9.94 -2.63 -8.11
C PRO A 37 10.29 -3.24 -9.48
N ASN A 38 10.29 -2.44 -10.54
CA ASN A 38 10.70 -2.87 -11.88
C ASN A 38 11.34 -1.68 -12.64
N LYS A 39 10.65 -1.06 -13.59
CA LYS A 39 11.28 -0.06 -14.47
C LYS A 39 11.35 1.32 -13.84
N THR A 40 10.34 1.67 -13.04
CA THR A 40 10.16 3.04 -12.54
C THR A 40 10.62 3.16 -11.10
N SER A 41 11.32 4.25 -10.77
CA SER A 41 11.64 4.60 -9.38
C SER A 41 10.55 5.49 -8.81
N TYR A 42 9.97 5.08 -7.69
CA TYR A 42 8.93 5.79 -6.98
C TYR A 42 9.46 6.32 -5.65
N ARG A 43 9.22 7.60 -5.37
CA ARG A 43 9.40 8.19 -4.06
C ARG A 43 8.15 7.91 -3.23
N VAL A 44 8.30 7.07 -2.23
CA VAL A 44 7.22 6.56 -1.38
C VAL A 44 7.28 7.25 -0.03
N ARG A 45 6.11 7.66 0.47
CA ARG A 45 5.95 8.27 1.78
C ARG A 45 5.02 7.42 2.63
N ILE A 46 5.52 6.99 3.78
CA ILE A 46 4.78 6.20 4.77
C ILE A 46 4.53 7.09 5.99
N PHE A 47 3.28 7.26 6.36
CA PHE A 47 2.87 7.89 7.62
C PHE A 47 2.33 6.81 8.56
N TYR A 48 2.78 6.81 9.82
CA TYR A 48 2.26 5.89 10.82
C TYR A 48 2.15 6.56 12.18
N ARG A 49 1.07 6.22 12.90
CA ARG A 49 0.83 6.61 14.28
C ARG A 49 0.51 5.36 15.09
N VAL A 50 1.30 5.09 16.12
CA VAL A 50 1.10 3.96 17.03
C VAL A 50 -0.24 4.15 17.78
N PRO A 51 -1.17 3.19 17.68
CA PRO A 51 -2.45 3.26 18.37
C PRO A 51 -2.29 3.05 19.89
N LYS A 52 -3.20 3.59 20.71
CA LYS A 52 -3.23 3.25 22.13
C LYS A 52 -4.08 2.01 22.34
N LEU A 53 -3.71 1.19 23.32
CA LEU A 53 -4.47 -0.02 23.71
C LEU A 53 -5.93 0.27 24.10
N LEU A 54 -6.20 1.48 24.61
CA LEU A 54 -7.54 1.90 25.02
C LEU A 54 -8.36 2.52 23.88
N ASP A 55 -7.76 2.71 22.70
CA ASP A 55 -8.47 3.23 21.54
C ASP A 55 -9.28 2.07 20.94
N ASN A 56 -10.62 2.12 21.02
CA ASN A 56 -11.50 1.15 20.34
C ASN A 56 -11.43 1.36 18.83
N THR A 57 -10.37 0.84 18.21
CA THR A 57 -9.97 1.13 16.84
C THR A 57 -9.86 -0.14 16.01
N THR A 58 -10.20 -0.02 14.73
CA THR A 58 -10.03 -1.13 13.76
C THR A 58 -8.67 -1.03 13.07
N VAL A 59 -8.18 -2.14 12.52
CA VAL A 59 -6.93 -2.17 11.74
C VAL A 59 -6.97 -1.13 10.61
N LYS A 60 -8.09 -1.02 9.89
CA LYS A 60 -8.32 0.01 8.85
C LYS A 60 -8.03 1.44 9.32
N GLN A 61 -8.36 1.76 10.58
CA GLN A 61 -8.17 3.10 11.13
C GLN A 61 -6.70 3.35 11.51
N VAL A 62 -6.00 2.33 11.99
CA VAL A 62 -4.66 2.46 12.58
C VAL A 62 -3.52 1.99 11.68
N GLN A 63 -3.84 1.37 10.55
CA GLN A 63 -2.85 0.93 9.57
C GLN A 63 -2.00 2.11 9.05
N PRO A 64 -0.74 1.84 8.65
CA PRO A 64 0.09 2.84 7.98
C PRO A 64 -0.59 3.40 6.73
N ARG A 65 -0.40 4.69 6.48
CA ARG A 65 -0.86 5.37 5.28
C ARG A 65 0.31 5.53 4.33
N VAL A 66 0.19 5.00 3.13
CA VAL A 66 1.26 5.01 2.13
C VAL A 66 0.84 5.81 0.91
N PHE A 67 1.69 6.75 0.52
CA PHE A 67 1.47 7.67 -0.60
C PHE A 67 2.65 7.62 -1.56
N ILE A 68 2.38 7.92 -2.83
CA ILE A 68 3.41 8.05 -3.86
C ILE A 68 3.60 9.53 -4.15
N ASP A 69 4.75 10.07 -3.76
CA ASP A 69 5.08 11.48 -3.95
C ASP A 69 5.57 11.76 -5.38
N SER A 70 6.19 10.79 -6.05
CA SER A 70 6.63 10.91 -7.45
C SER A 70 7.08 9.57 -8.05
N PRO A 71 6.85 9.30 -9.36
CA PRO A 71 5.90 10.00 -10.21
C PRO A 71 4.47 9.82 -9.69
N GLN A 72 3.58 10.76 -10.01
CA GLN A 72 2.18 10.64 -9.61
C GLN A 72 1.55 9.39 -10.23
N LEU A 73 0.74 8.70 -9.44
CA LEU A 73 -0.05 7.59 -9.94
C LEU A 73 -1.11 8.11 -10.90
N MET A 74 -1.13 7.55 -12.09
CA MET A 74 -2.09 7.90 -13.13
C MET A 74 -3.24 6.89 -13.16
N PRO A 75 -4.50 7.35 -13.03
CA PRO A 75 -5.67 6.54 -13.34
C PRO A 75 -5.72 6.12 -14.83
N ASN A 76 -6.56 5.14 -15.16
CA ASN A 76 -6.86 4.78 -16.55
C ASN A 76 -7.82 5.80 -17.18
N THR A 77 -8.24 5.54 -18.43
CA THR A 77 -9.18 6.41 -19.16
C THR A 77 -10.53 6.55 -18.47
N ASP A 78 -10.93 5.55 -17.69
CA ASP A 78 -12.18 5.51 -16.93
C ASP A 78 -12.03 6.16 -15.55
N GLY A 79 -10.85 6.71 -15.25
CA GLY A 79 -10.56 7.37 -13.98
C GLY A 79 -10.28 6.40 -12.84
N GLU A 80 -10.05 5.12 -13.11
CA GLU A 80 -9.82 4.11 -12.09
C GLU A 80 -8.35 4.01 -11.71
N LEU A 81 -8.11 3.76 -10.43
CA LEU A 81 -6.80 3.39 -9.89
C LEU A 81 -7.05 2.20 -8.95
N PRO A 82 -6.49 1.01 -9.23
CA PRO A 82 -6.82 -0.19 -8.48
C PRO A 82 -6.27 -0.11 -7.05
N HIS A 83 -7.00 -0.66 -6.07
CA HIS A 83 -6.54 -0.85 -4.70
C HIS A 83 -5.94 0.41 -4.04
N VAL A 84 -6.71 1.51 -4.04
CA VAL A 84 -6.39 2.72 -3.30
C VAL A 84 -7.57 3.22 -2.47
N TYR A 85 -7.26 3.95 -1.42
CA TYR A 85 -8.21 4.72 -0.63
C TYR A 85 -8.15 6.19 -1.03
N TRP A 86 -9.24 6.68 -1.61
CA TRP A 86 -9.39 8.10 -1.92
C TRP A 86 -9.77 8.90 -0.67
N PRO A 87 -9.16 10.09 -0.45
CA PRO A 87 -9.55 10.96 0.64
C PRO A 87 -11.06 11.28 0.59
N ARG A 88 -11.79 10.90 1.64
CA ARG A 88 -13.27 11.05 1.71
C ARG A 88 -14.01 10.40 0.52
N GLY A 89 -13.43 9.37 -0.11
CA GLY A 89 -14.01 8.73 -1.30
C GLY A 89 -13.99 9.62 -2.55
N ASN A 90 -13.23 10.72 -2.55
CA ASN A 90 -13.24 11.69 -3.64
C ASN A 90 -11.85 11.82 -4.27
N GLN A 91 -11.75 11.49 -5.55
CA GLN A 91 -10.51 11.56 -6.35
C GLN A 91 -9.92 12.97 -6.47
N ARG A 92 -10.76 14.01 -6.31
CA ARG A 92 -10.34 15.41 -6.37
C ARG A 92 -9.90 15.98 -5.02
N ALA A 93 -10.08 15.23 -3.93
CA ALA A 93 -9.82 15.72 -2.57
C ALA A 93 -8.36 15.59 -2.12
N GLY A 94 -7.50 14.94 -2.92
CA GLY A 94 -6.07 14.81 -2.66
C GLY A 94 -5.50 13.50 -3.19
N ASP A 95 -4.25 13.24 -2.84
CA ASP A 95 -3.54 12.04 -3.29
C ASP A 95 -4.13 10.76 -2.67
N PRO A 96 -4.24 9.67 -3.45
CA PRO A 96 -4.71 8.39 -2.95
C PRO A 96 -3.70 7.76 -1.98
N CYS A 97 -4.21 7.08 -0.96
CA CYS A 97 -3.43 6.18 -0.12
C CYS A 97 -3.48 4.76 -0.69
N LEU A 98 -2.35 4.04 -0.74
CA LEU A 98 -2.35 2.66 -1.20
C LEU A 98 -3.11 1.75 -0.23
N CYS A 99 -3.82 0.76 -0.78
CA CYS A 99 -4.34 -0.40 -0.05
C CYS A 99 -3.36 -1.55 -0.26
N LEU A 100 -2.61 -1.90 0.78
CA LEU A 100 -1.45 -2.81 0.65
C LEU A 100 -1.74 -4.27 1.04
N PHE A 101 -2.77 -4.51 1.85
CA PHE A 101 -3.04 -5.80 2.48
C PHE A 101 -4.52 -5.90 2.89
N ASP A 102 -4.97 -7.12 3.19
CA ASP A 102 -6.25 -7.39 3.84
C ASP A 102 -6.11 -7.05 5.36
N PRO A 103 -6.78 -5.98 5.85
CA PRO A 103 -6.62 -5.52 7.23
C PRO A 103 -7.13 -6.51 8.28
N ASP A 104 -7.93 -7.52 7.89
CA ASP A 104 -8.48 -8.50 8.82
C ASP A 104 -7.61 -9.76 8.95
N GLN A 105 -6.64 -9.96 8.04
CA GLN A 105 -5.91 -11.23 7.92
C GLN A 105 -4.38 -11.05 7.93
N GLU A 106 -3.86 -9.97 7.33
CA GLU A 106 -2.44 -9.93 6.94
C GLU A 106 -1.57 -9.03 7.82
N TRP A 107 -2.14 -8.05 8.51
CA TRP A 107 -1.38 -7.07 9.29
C TRP A 107 -1.93 -6.83 10.69
N SER A 108 -1.01 -6.64 11.63
CA SER A 108 -1.30 -6.24 13.00
C SER A 108 -0.42 -5.07 13.45
N ILE A 109 -0.86 -4.39 14.51
CA ILE A 109 -0.11 -3.31 15.18
C ILE A 109 1.19 -3.79 15.85
N CYS A 110 1.42 -5.11 15.89
CA CYS A 110 2.64 -5.73 16.40
C CYS A 110 3.69 -5.96 15.30
N ASP A 111 3.37 -5.68 14.03
CA ASP A 111 4.26 -5.95 12.91
C ASP A 111 5.15 -4.75 12.58
N TYR A 112 6.38 -5.04 12.19
CA TYR A 112 7.32 -4.01 11.75
C TYR A 112 6.96 -3.51 10.36
N LEU A 113 6.85 -2.19 10.19
CA LEU A 113 6.60 -1.56 8.89
C LEU A 113 7.69 -1.91 7.86
N ALA A 114 8.93 -2.06 8.35
CA ALA A 114 10.10 -2.44 7.56
C ALA A 114 9.95 -3.81 6.89
N GLU A 115 9.22 -4.73 7.50
CA GLU A 115 9.08 -6.12 7.05
C GLU A 115 7.74 -6.37 6.35
N THR A 116 6.80 -5.44 6.48
CA THR A 116 5.44 -5.56 5.92
C THR A 116 5.16 -4.44 4.93
N THR A 117 4.98 -3.22 5.43
CA THR A 117 4.51 -2.06 4.66
C THR A 117 5.44 -1.70 3.51
N VAL A 118 6.76 -1.65 3.73
CA VAL A 118 7.71 -1.32 2.67
C VAL A 118 7.72 -2.38 1.56
N PRO A 119 7.95 -3.67 1.84
CA PRO A 119 7.92 -4.70 0.79
C PRO A 119 6.55 -4.80 0.10
N TRP A 120 5.43 -4.69 0.83
CA TRP A 120 4.10 -4.69 0.20
C TRP A 120 3.85 -3.46 -0.67
N SER A 121 4.40 -2.30 -0.32
CA SER A 121 4.38 -1.12 -1.20
C SER A 121 5.12 -1.40 -2.51
N SER A 122 6.26 -2.12 -2.43
CA SER A 122 7.00 -2.53 -3.63
C SER A 122 6.18 -3.50 -4.49
N THR A 123 5.53 -4.50 -3.87
CA THR A 123 4.66 -5.45 -4.56
C THR A 123 3.45 -4.76 -5.21
N TRP A 124 2.81 -3.84 -4.51
CA TRP A 124 1.71 -3.04 -5.07
C TRP A 124 2.19 -2.25 -6.29
N LEU A 125 3.35 -1.59 -6.21
CA LEU A 125 3.89 -0.81 -7.33
C LEU A 125 4.32 -1.70 -8.51
N TYR A 126 4.79 -2.93 -8.26
CA TYR A 126 5.04 -3.92 -9.29
C TYR A 126 3.74 -4.24 -10.08
N TRP A 127 2.65 -4.50 -9.37
CA TRP A 127 1.35 -4.77 -9.99
C TRP A 127 0.75 -3.55 -10.66
N TYR A 128 0.99 -2.35 -10.12
CA TYR A 128 0.64 -1.11 -10.78
C TYR A 128 1.36 -0.95 -12.13
N GLU A 129 2.67 -1.20 -12.19
CA GLU A 129 3.41 -1.16 -13.46
C GLU A 129 2.84 -2.16 -14.48
N ALA A 130 2.48 -3.37 -14.05
CA ALA A 130 1.83 -4.36 -14.91
C ALA A 130 0.44 -3.90 -15.38
N TRP A 131 -0.39 -3.41 -14.47
CA TRP A 131 -1.73 -2.89 -14.75
C TRP A 131 -1.72 -1.71 -15.72
N ARG A 132 -0.70 -0.82 -15.65
CA ARG A 132 -0.54 0.28 -16.61
C ARG A 132 -0.36 -0.20 -18.06
N VAL A 133 0.06 -1.44 -18.27
CA VAL A 133 0.26 -2.05 -19.60
C VAL A 133 -0.92 -2.94 -19.97
N SER A 134 -1.36 -3.81 -19.07
CA SER A 134 -2.38 -4.82 -19.34
C SER A 134 -3.82 -4.34 -19.14
N THR A 135 -4.02 -3.25 -18.38
CA THR A 135 -5.30 -2.81 -17.79
C THR A 135 -5.97 -3.81 -16.83
N ILE A 136 -5.31 -4.95 -16.55
CA ILE A 136 -5.79 -6.00 -15.65
C ILE A 136 -5.00 -5.92 -14.35
N TRP A 137 -5.70 -5.85 -13.23
CA TRP A 137 -5.08 -5.87 -11.91
C TRP A 137 -4.81 -7.31 -11.47
N PHE A 138 -3.53 -7.65 -11.32
CA PHE A 138 -3.07 -8.97 -10.89
C PHE A 138 -2.62 -9.00 -9.42
N GLY A 139 -2.72 -7.87 -8.72
CA GLY A 139 -2.38 -7.80 -7.31
C GLY A 139 -3.38 -8.56 -6.43
N PRO A 140 -3.16 -8.58 -5.11
CA PRO A 140 -4.08 -9.18 -4.16
C PRO A 140 -5.50 -8.68 -4.42
N ALA A 141 -6.44 -9.60 -4.65
CA ALA A 141 -7.79 -9.27 -5.13
C ALA A 141 -8.72 -8.75 -4.03
N ARG A 142 -8.44 -8.99 -2.75
CA ARG A 142 -9.35 -8.59 -1.66
C ARG A 142 -9.17 -7.11 -1.34
N HIS A 143 -10.18 -6.34 -1.71
CA HIS A 143 -10.52 -5.08 -1.04
C HIS A 143 -11.53 -5.39 0.07
N GLU A 144 -11.50 -4.66 1.18
CA GLU A 144 -12.51 -4.82 2.23
C GLU A 144 -13.92 -4.59 1.66
N GLY A 145 -14.81 -5.58 1.83
CA GLY A 145 -16.19 -5.55 1.32
C GLY A 145 -16.43 -6.29 0.00
N ASP A 146 -15.41 -6.86 -0.64
CA ASP A 146 -15.62 -7.83 -1.73
C ASP A 146 -16.00 -9.19 -1.12
N GLU A 147 -17.30 -9.45 -0.99
CA GLU A 147 -17.80 -10.82 -0.95
C GLU A 147 -17.46 -11.45 -2.30
N GLY A 148 -16.43 -12.30 -2.31
CA GLY A 148 -15.76 -12.82 -3.49
C GLY A 148 -16.68 -13.06 -4.68
N ASN A 149 -16.68 -12.11 -5.62
CA ASN A 149 -16.98 -12.42 -6.99
C ASN A 149 -15.65 -12.74 -7.66
N ALA A 150 -15.29 -14.02 -7.64
CA ALA A 150 -14.33 -14.55 -8.58
C ALA A 150 -14.91 -14.36 -9.98
N GLY A 151 -14.69 -13.17 -10.56
CA GLY A 151 -14.98 -12.89 -11.95
C GLY A 151 -14.17 -13.87 -12.77
N GLU A 152 -14.86 -14.86 -13.33
CA GLU A 152 -14.36 -15.77 -14.33
C GLU A 152 -13.65 -14.97 -15.42
N SER A 153 -12.33 -15.00 -15.45
CA SER A 153 -11.58 -14.62 -16.65
C SER A 153 -11.75 -15.73 -17.67
N SER A 154 -12.89 -15.73 -18.36
CA SER A 154 -13.09 -16.48 -19.59
C SER A 154 -12.23 -15.85 -20.70
N ALA A 155 -10.93 -16.15 -20.69
CA ALA A 155 -10.09 -16.04 -21.88
C ALA A 155 -10.14 -17.39 -22.60
N SER A 156 -11.16 -17.59 -23.42
CA SER A 156 -11.18 -18.71 -24.37
C SER A 156 -10.12 -18.43 -25.42
N ALA A 157 -8.96 -19.07 -25.28
CA ALA A 157 -7.91 -19.08 -26.29
C ALA A 157 -8.33 -20.03 -27.42
N GLU A 158 -8.87 -19.46 -28.49
CA GLU A 158 -9.13 -20.17 -29.75
C GLU A 158 -7.78 -20.46 -30.43
N ILE A 159 -7.27 -21.67 -30.25
CA ILE A 159 -6.09 -22.16 -30.99
C ILE A 159 -6.59 -22.72 -32.32
N ALA A 160 -6.33 -21.97 -33.39
CA ALA A 160 -6.43 -22.43 -34.76
C ALA A 160 -5.62 -23.71 -34.98
N LYS A 161 -6.25 -24.75 -35.53
CA LYS A 161 -5.56 -25.86 -36.20
C LYS A 161 -5.70 -25.70 -37.71
N VAL A 162 -4.54 -25.55 -38.34
CA VAL A 162 -4.25 -25.95 -39.72
C VAL A 162 -4.47 -27.44 -39.88
#